data_AF-A0A7X7BG74-F1
#
_entry.id   AF-A0A7X7BG74-F1
#
_cell.length_a   1.000
_cell.length_b   1.000
_cell.length_c   1.000
_cell.angle_alpha   90.00
_cell.angle_beta   90.00
_cell.angle_gamma   90.00
#
_symmetry.space_group_name_H-M   'P 1'
#
loop_
_entity.id
_entity.type
_entity.pdbx_description
1 polymer ?
#
loop_
_entity_poly.entity_id
_entity_poly.type
_entity_poly.pdbx_seq_one_letter_code
_entity_poly.pdbx_strand_id
1 'polypeptide(L)' 'SAHYRKIDICDAVYIVDIDGYIGESVADEILYAKENGKEIIFHSEQF' A
#
# COMPACT_ATOMS: atom_id res chain seq x y z
N SER A 1 4.25 -12.18 -5.43
CA SER A 1 5.26 -11.39 -6.18
C SER A 1 6.40 -11.00 -5.21
N ALA A 2 7.47 -10.36 -5.67
CA ALA A 2 8.50 -9.81 -4.77
C ALA A 2 7.96 -8.71 -3.83
N HIS A 3 6.81 -8.11 -4.17
CA HIS A 3 6.16 -7.07 -3.38
C HIS A 3 5.56 -7.61 -2.08
N TYR A 4 4.85 -8.75 -2.13
CA TYR A 4 4.30 -9.38 -0.91
C TYR A 4 5.37 -9.74 0.10
N ARG A 5 6.53 -10.24 -0.36
CA ARG A 5 7.65 -10.54 0.55
C ARG A 5 8.24 -9.30 1.22
N LYS A 6 8.20 -8.14 0.56
CA LYS A 6 8.60 -6.86 1.17
C LYS A 6 7.57 -6.42 2.22
N ILE A 7 6.28 -6.63 1.95
CA ILE A 7 5.19 -6.36 2.89
C ILE A 7 5.32 -7.23 4.14
N ASP A 8 5.66 -8.51 4.00
CA ASP A 8 5.81 -9.41 5.15
C ASP A 8 6.85 -8.89 6.16
N ILE A 9 7.94 -8.29 5.67
CA ILE A 9 9.08 -7.86 6.49
C ILE A 9 9.06 -6.38 6.89
N CYS A 10 8.09 -5.59 6.41
CA CYS A 10 7.99 -4.17 6.79
C CYS A 10 7.13 -3.95 8.03
N ASP A 11 7.33 -2.81 8.69
CA ASP A 11 6.47 -2.35 9.79
C ASP A 11 5.18 -1.70 9.26
N ALA A 12 5.28 -0.93 8.17
CA ALA A 12 4.16 -0.20 7.57
C ALA A 12 4.30 -0.07 6.04
N VAL A 13 3.18 0.19 5.36
CA VAL A 13 3.10 0.50 3.93
C VAL A 13 2.69 1.96 3.76
N TYR A 14 3.55 2.75 3.11
CA TYR A 14 3.27 4.15 2.78
C TYR A 14 2.87 4.27 1.30
N ILE A 15 1.68 4.81 1.06
CA ILE A 15 1.06 4.91 -0.26
C ILE A 15 0.98 6.36 -0.64
N VAL A 16 1.49 6.67 -1.83
CA VAL A 16 1.40 8.01 -2.42
C VAL A 16 0.33 7.96 -3.51
N ASP A 17 -0.86 8.43 -3.18
CA ASP A 17 -2.03 8.46 -4.05
C ASP A 17 -2.28 9.89 -4.56
N ILE A 18 -1.40 10.36 -5.46
CA ILE A 18 -1.57 11.68 -6.11
C ILE A 18 -2.87 11.68 -6.91
N ASP A 19 -3.68 12.73 -6.73
CA ASP A 19 -5.01 12.87 -7.32
C ASP A 19 -5.97 11.70 -7.01
N GLY A 20 -5.69 10.91 -5.97
CA GLY A 20 -6.49 9.76 -5.55
C GLY A 20 -6.39 8.53 -6.47
N TYR A 21 -5.37 8.45 -7.34
CA TYR A 21 -5.20 7.30 -8.23
C TYR A 21 -4.55 6.10 -7.53
N ILE A 22 -5.22 4.95 -7.58
CA ILE A 22 -4.69 3.66 -7.13
C ILE A 22 -4.95 2.61 -8.22
N GLY A 23 -3.88 2.01 -8.75
CA GLY A 23 -3.98 0.92 -9.73
C GLY A 23 -4.33 -0.43 -9.11
N GLU A 24 -4.83 -1.37 -9.92
CA GLU A 24 -5.28 -2.71 -9.46
C GLU A 24 -4.19 -3.48 -8.69
N SER A 25 -2.94 -3.49 -9.18
CA SER A 25 -1.84 -4.19 -8.48
C SER A 25 -1.51 -3.57 -7.12
N VAL A 26 -1.65 -2.25 -7.00
CA VAL A 26 -1.47 -1.55 -5.72
C VAL A 26 -2.64 -1.85 -4.79
N ALA A 27 -3.87 -1.93 -5.31
CA ALA A 27 -5.03 -2.33 -4.54
C ALA A 27 -4.88 -3.75 -3.94
N ASP A 28 -4.35 -4.70 -4.72
CA ASP A 28 -4.04 -6.05 -4.24
C ASP A 28 -2.95 -6.04 -3.15
N GLU A 29 -1.90 -5.24 -3.32
CA GLU A 29 -0.85 -5.06 -2.29
C GLU A 29 -1.39 -4.42 -1.00
N ILE A 30 -2.30 -3.44 -1.11
CA ILE A 30 -2.99 -2.83 0.03
C ILE A 30 -3.84 -3.86 0.77
N LEU A 31 -4.61 -4.68 0.03
CA LEU A 31 -5.45 -5.72 0.62
C LEU A 31 -4.59 -6.74 1.37
N TYR A 32 -3.53 -7.23 0.73
CA TYR A 32 -2.59 -8.18 1.34
C TYR A 32 -1.95 -7.61 2.61
N ALA A 33 -1.52 -6.35 2.59
CA ALA A 33 -0.94 -5.68 3.77
C ALA A 33 -1.96 -5.55 4.91
N LYS A 34 -3.21 -5.18 4.62
CA LYS A 34 -4.30 -5.09 5.62
C LYS A 34 -4.61 -6.45 6.24
N GLU A 35 -4.70 -7.50 5.43
CA GLU A 35 -4.96 -8.87 5.91
C GLU A 35 -3.83 -9.40 6.81
N ASN A 36 -2.59 -8.96 6.57
CA ASN A 36 -1.43 -9.27 7.40
C ASN A 36 -1.22 -8.29 8.57
N GLY A 37 -2.20 -7.42 8.85
CA GLY A 37 -2.17 -6.50 10.00
C GLY A 37 -1.12 -5.39 9.90
N LYS A 38 -0.68 -5.04 8.69
CA LYS A 38 0.29 -3.97 8.46
C LYS A 38 -0.39 -2.61 8.53
N GLU A 39 0.29 -1.63 9.13
CA GLU A 39 -0.17 -0.25 9.14
C GLU A 39 -0.09 0.33 7.73
N ILE A 40 -1.14 1.06 7.32
CA ILE A 40 -1.25 1.68 6.01
C ILE A 40 -1.38 3.19 6.18
N ILE A 41 -0.48 3.92 5.54
CA ILE A 41 -0.43 5.39 5.60
C ILE A 41 -0.62 5.92 4.18
N PHE A 42 -1.66 6.73 3.96
CA PHE A 42 -1.95 7.36 2.67
C PHE A 42 -1.45 8.80 2.65
N HIS A 43 -0.91 9.21 1.51
CA HIS A 43 -0.49 10.57 1.22
C HIS A 43 -1.07 11.00 -0.12
N SER A 44 -2.16 11.76 -0.03
CA SER A 44 -2.78 12.42 -1.17
C SER A 44 -2.34 13.88 -1.19
N GLU A 45 -1.60 14.27 -2.23
CA GLU A 45 -1.46 15.69 -2.56
C GLU A 45 -2.61 16.08 -3.47
N GLN A 46 -3.30 17.16 -3.09
CA GLN A 46 -4.30 17.83 -3.92
C GLN A 46 -3.65 19.10 -4.45
N PHE A 47 -3.61 19.26 -5.78
CA PHE A 47 -3.16 20.48 -6.44
C PHE A 47 -4.25 21.56 -6.46
#